data_AF-A0A497J5S6-F1
#
_entry.id   AF-A0A497J5S6-F1
#
_cell.length_a   1.000
_cell.length_b   1.000
_cell.length_c   1.000
_cell.angle_alpha   90.00
_cell.angle_beta   90.00
_cell.angle_gamma   90.00
#
_symmetry.space_group_name_H-M   'P 1'
#
loop_
_entity.id
_entity.type
_entity.pdbx_description
1 polymer ?
#
loop_
_entity_poly.entity_id
_entity_poly.type
_entity_poly.pdbx_seq_one_letter_code
_entity_poly.pdbx_strand_id
1 'polypeptide(L)'
;MMSNWKGEIEMGEREKSRALGLVVAGLFILLTIGFRASLCSAGQGEGLVAYWKFDEGSGTKLLDASGNGNDGVIHGAVWSEGVSGKALKFDGVDDYVVVPKSATLNKPDKQITVMAWVKTPLQGRYTILSRWLYEGTADRSILLEVKDKGAVASFAISPEGA
;
A
#
# COMPACT_ATOMS: atom_id res chain seq x y z
N MET A 1 -54.32 -62.92 -30.69
CA MET A 1 -53.03 -63.63 -30.66
C MET A 1 -52.01 -62.70 -31.30
N MET A 2 -51.05 -62.24 -30.49
CA MET A 2 -49.79 -61.55 -30.79
C MET A 2 -49.68 -60.60 -32.00
N SER A 3 -49.49 -59.33 -31.61
CA SER A 3 -48.82 -58.24 -32.30
C SER A 3 -47.45 -58.62 -32.89
N ASN A 4 -47.05 -57.94 -33.96
CA ASN A 4 -45.83 -57.11 -33.94
C ASN A 4 -45.85 -56.11 -35.11
N TRP A 5 -46.10 -54.85 -34.75
CA TRP A 5 -45.94 -53.68 -35.61
C TRP A 5 -44.49 -53.18 -35.50
N LYS A 6 -43.95 -52.77 -36.64
CA LYS A 6 -42.55 -52.43 -36.90
C LYS A 6 -42.29 -51.00 -36.39
N GLY A 7 -41.24 -50.85 -35.59
CA GLY A 7 -40.90 -49.58 -34.96
C GLY A 7 -40.31 -48.56 -35.93
N GLU A 8 -40.49 -47.29 -35.58
CA GLU A 8 -39.52 -46.21 -35.73
C GLU A 8 -40.05 -45.04 -34.88
N ILE A 9 -39.32 -44.61 -33.85
CA ILE A 9 -39.62 -43.37 -33.12
C ILE A 9 -38.49 -42.39 -33.41
N GLU A 10 -38.78 -41.48 -34.34
CA GLU A 10 -38.00 -40.26 -34.56
C GLU A 10 -37.92 -39.49 -33.23
N MET A 11 -36.71 -39.32 -32.72
CA MET A 11 -36.45 -38.52 -31.52
C MET A 11 -36.69 -37.05 -31.85
N GLY A 12 -37.82 -36.51 -31.39
CA GLY A 12 -38.26 -35.14 -31.68
C GLY A 12 -37.30 -34.08 -31.13
N GLU A 13 -37.07 -33.04 -31.94
CA GLU A 13 -36.22 -31.85 -31.73
C GLU A 13 -36.37 -31.14 -30.36
N ARG A 14 -37.38 -31.48 -29.57
CA ARG A 14 -37.60 -30.98 -28.21
C ARG A 14 -36.61 -31.53 -27.18
N GLU A 15 -36.01 -32.70 -27.39
CA GLU A 15 -35.03 -33.24 -26.44
C GLU A 15 -33.65 -32.59 -26.59
N LYS A 16 -33.25 -32.20 -27.81
CA LYS A 16 -32.00 -31.47 -28.07
C LYS A 16 -31.99 -30.10 -27.36
N SER A 17 -33.13 -29.42 -27.29
CA SER A 17 -33.27 -28.10 -26.64
C SER A 17 -33.23 -28.16 -25.11
N ARG A 18 -33.55 -29.30 -24.50
CA ARG A 18 -33.48 -29.46 -23.03
C ARG A 18 -32.04 -29.69 -22.55
N ALA A 19 -31.18 -30.27 -23.41
CA ALA A 19 -29.76 -30.48 -23.12
C ALA A 19 -28.93 -29.17 -23.19
N LEU A 20 -29.28 -28.23 -24.08
CA LEU A 20 -28.59 -26.92 -24.15
C LEU A 20 -28.96 -25.94 -23.03
N GLY A 21 -30.20 -26.02 -22.50
CA GLY A 21 -30.66 -25.10 -21.45
C GLY A 21 -29.96 -25.26 -20.09
N LEU A 22 -29.45 -26.46 -19.78
CA LEU A 22 -28.80 -26.74 -18.49
C LEU A 22 -27.30 -26.40 -18.46
N VAL A 23 -26.63 -26.34 -19.63
CA VAL A 23 -25.21 -25.96 -19.71
C VAL A 23 -25.04 -24.44 -19.60
N VAL A 24 -25.97 -23.65 -20.16
CA VAL A 24 -25.92 -22.17 -20.12
C VAL A 24 -26.28 -21.62 -18.73
N ALA A 25 -27.17 -22.29 -17.98
CA ALA A 25 -27.49 -21.90 -16.60
C ALA A 25 -26.36 -22.26 -15.61
N GLY A 26 -25.62 -23.35 -15.85
CA GLY A 26 -24.51 -23.78 -15.00
C GLY A 26 -23.22 -22.96 -15.17
N LEU A 27 -22.95 -22.45 -16.38
CA LEU A 27 -21.73 -21.67 -16.65
C LEU A 27 -21.81 -20.20 -16.18
N PHE A 28 -23.02 -19.67 -15.94
CA PHE A 28 -23.22 -18.30 -15.45
C PHE A 28 -23.21 -18.17 -13.93
N ILE A 29 -23.36 -19.27 -13.18
CA ILE A 29 -23.37 -19.26 -11.71
C ILE A 29 -21.95 -19.48 -11.12
N LEU A 30 -20.99 -19.95 -11.93
CA LEU A 30 -19.58 -20.06 -11.52
C LEU A 30 -18.76 -18.78 -11.71
N LEU A 31 -19.35 -17.72 -12.29
CA LEU A 31 -18.73 -16.39 -12.44
C LEU A 31 -19.25 -15.36 -11.42
N THR A 32 -20.26 -15.72 -10.60
CA THR A 32 -20.80 -14.84 -9.55
C THR A 32 -20.35 -15.20 -8.13
N ILE A 33 -19.64 -16.33 -7.92
CA ILE A 33 -18.75 -16.49 -6.76
C ILE A 33 -17.47 -15.70 -7.05
N GLY A 34 -17.63 -14.43 -7.38
CA GLY A 34 -16.54 -13.48 -7.38
C GLY A 34 -15.96 -13.50 -5.99
N PHE A 35 -14.69 -13.89 -5.89
CA PHE A 35 -13.85 -13.67 -4.74
C PHE A 35 -14.05 -12.21 -4.31
N ARG A 36 -14.92 -11.98 -3.32
CA ARG A 36 -14.94 -10.74 -2.58
C ARG A 36 -13.65 -10.83 -1.78
N ALA A 37 -12.55 -10.37 -2.40
CA ALA A 37 -11.42 -9.89 -1.64
C ALA A 37 -12.05 -8.92 -0.64
N SER A 38 -12.08 -9.32 0.62
CA SER A 38 -12.41 -8.40 1.68
C SER A 38 -11.23 -7.44 1.69
N LEU A 39 -11.37 -6.35 0.94
CA LEU A 39 -10.52 -5.19 1.13
C LEU A 39 -10.85 -4.78 2.55
N CYS A 40 -9.98 -5.15 3.48
CA CYS A 40 -9.94 -4.44 4.74
C CYS A 40 -9.70 -2.99 4.34
N SER A 41 -10.77 -2.21 4.24
CA SER A 41 -10.66 -0.78 4.35
C SER A 41 -10.24 -0.58 5.80
N ALA A 42 -8.93 -0.67 6.04
CA ALA A 42 -8.37 -0.07 7.22
C ALA A 42 -8.87 1.37 7.12
N GLY A 43 -9.85 1.70 7.95
CA GLY A 43 -10.42 3.04 8.03
C GLY A 43 -9.28 3.95 8.42
N GLN A 44 -8.59 4.45 7.40
CA GLN A 44 -7.58 5.47 7.52
C GLN A 44 -8.37 6.69 7.95
N GLY A 45 -8.24 7.04 9.23
CA GLY A 45 -8.93 8.20 9.78
C GLY A 45 -8.73 9.40 8.86
N GLU A 46 -9.78 10.22 8.70
CA GLU A 46 -9.72 11.44 7.91
C GLU A 46 -8.48 12.24 8.33
N GLY A 47 -7.42 12.20 7.50
CA GLY A 47 -6.14 12.86 7.79
C GLY A 47 -4.88 11.99 7.78
N LEU A 48 -4.96 10.66 7.67
CA LEU A 48 -3.74 9.84 7.50
C LEU A 48 -3.22 9.96 6.05
N VAL A 49 -2.06 10.60 5.91
CA VAL A 49 -1.48 10.95 4.60
C VAL A 49 -0.57 9.84 4.06
N ALA A 50 0.24 9.21 4.92
CA ALA A 50 1.13 8.13 4.53
C ALA A 50 1.39 7.21 5.73
N TYR A 51 1.53 5.91 5.47
CA TYR A 51 1.86 4.93 6.50
C TYR A 51 2.73 3.81 5.94
N TRP A 52 4.04 3.89 6.21
CA TRP A 52 4.98 2.83 5.86
C TRP A 52 5.20 1.90 7.05
N LYS A 53 4.80 0.64 6.87
CA LYS A 53 4.89 -0.39 7.91
C LYS A 53 6.26 -1.03 8.01
N PHE A 54 7.00 -1.03 6.90
CA PHE A 54 8.25 -1.78 6.74
C PHE A 54 8.04 -3.28 6.93
N ASP A 55 7.01 -3.88 6.33
CA ASP A 55 6.72 -5.32 6.43
C ASP A 55 7.20 -6.11 5.20
N GLU A 56 7.64 -5.46 4.14
CA GLU A 56 8.06 -6.08 2.87
C GLU A 56 9.32 -6.94 3.03
N GLY A 57 10.25 -6.50 3.88
CA GLY A 57 11.43 -7.26 4.30
C GLY A 57 12.46 -7.59 3.21
N SER A 58 12.25 -7.12 1.98
CA SER A 58 13.15 -7.34 0.85
C SER A 58 12.88 -6.35 -0.28
N GLY A 59 13.80 -6.25 -1.24
CA GLY A 59 13.69 -5.35 -2.38
C GLY A 59 13.91 -3.88 -2.03
N THR A 60 13.61 -3.02 -2.99
CA THR A 60 13.89 -1.57 -2.93
C THR A 60 12.63 -0.71 -2.90
N LYS A 61 11.45 -1.31 -2.75
CA LYS A 61 10.18 -0.60 -2.64
C LYS A 61 9.67 -0.65 -1.21
N LEU A 62 9.11 0.47 -0.76
CA LEU A 62 8.43 0.60 0.52
C LEU A 62 6.98 1.01 0.23
N LEU A 63 6.00 0.19 0.59
CA LEU A 63 4.62 0.43 0.18
C LEU A 63 3.89 1.32 1.19
N ASP A 64 3.09 2.26 0.68
CA ASP A 64 2.23 3.10 1.49
C ASP A 64 0.91 2.37 1.81
N ALA A 65 0.78 1.95 3.06
CA ALA A 65 -0.43 1.30 3.56
C ALA A 65 -1.58 2.27 3.83
N SER A 66 -1.41 3.58 3.59
CA SER A 66 -2.50 4.55 3.75
C SER A 66 -3.51 4.51 2.60
N GLY A 67 -3.16 3.90 1.47
CA GLY A 67 -3.97 3.91 0.27
C GLY A 67 -3.86 5.19 -0.57
N ASN A 68 -2.97 6.12 -0.21
CA ASN A 68 -2.73 7.35 -0.98
C ASN A 68 -1.63 7.20 -2.04
N GLY A 69 -0.98 6.05 -2.11
CA GLY A 69 0.03 5.74 -3.12
C GLY A 69 1.35 6.50 -2.93
N ASN A 70 1.68 6.90 -1.70
CA ASN A 70 2.96 7.53 -1.37
C ASN A 70 4.07 6.49 -1.17
N ASP A 71 4.21 5.56 -2.12
CA ASP A 71 5.24 4.53 -2.06
C ASP A 71 6.65 5.14 -2.09
N GLY A 72 7.57 4.55 -1.33
CA GLY A 72 8.97 4.94 -1.26
C GLY A 72 9.89 4.03 -2.10
N VAL A 73 11.03 4.58 -2.49
CA VAL A 73 12.15 3.84 -3.08
C VAL A 73 13.34 3.90 -2.11
N ILE A 74 13.89 2.74 -1.79
CA ILE A 74 15.00 2.57 -0.85
C ILE A 74 16.32 2.68 -1.60
N HIS A 75 17.23 3.51 -1.07
CA HIS A 75 18.59 3.70 -1.56
C HIS A 75 19.58 3.36 -0.45
N GLY A 76 20.43 2.35 -0.69
CA GLY A 76 21.51 1.92 0.20
C GLY A 76 21.07 1.15 1.44
N ALA A 77 20.00 1.59 2.11
CA ALA A 77 19.52 0.99 3.35
C ALA A 77 19.15 -0.50 3.20
N VAL A 78 19.43 -1.26 4.25
CA VAL A 78 19.19 -2.71 4.28
C VAL A 78 18.07 -3.08 5.25
N TRP A 79 17.36 -4.15 4.94
CA TRP A 79 16.31 -4.68 5.81
C TRP A 79 16.89 -5.31 7.09
N SER A 80 16.21 -5.11 8.21
CA SER A 80 16.56 -5.62 9.54
C SER A 80 15.28 -5.95 10.33
N GLU A 81 15.41 -6.63 11.47
CA GLU A 81 14.32 -6.75 12.44
C GLU A 81 14.00 -5.40 13.09
N GLY A 82 12.71 -5.10 13.20
CA GLY A 82 12.16 -3.86 13.77
C GLY A 82 11.51 -4.06 15.13
N VAL A 83 10.84 -3.00 15.63
CA VAL A 83 10.02 -3.07 16.86
C VAL A 83 8.81 -3.98 16.65
N SER A 84 8.27 -3.99 15.44
CA SER A 84 7.21 -4.89 14.98
C SER A 84 7.51 -5.22 13.52
N GLY A 85 7.65 -6.49 13.18
CA GLY A 85 8.01 -6.89 11.81
C GLY A 85 9.43 -6.47 11.44
N LYS A 86 9.61 -5.93 10.23
CA LYS A 86 10.91 -5.49 9.73
C LYS A 86 11.11 -3.98 9.93
N ALA A 87 12.31 -3.52 9.60
CA ALA A 87 12.71 -2.13 9.60
C ALA A 87 13.83 -1.93 8.57
N LEU A 88 14.14 -0.67 8.27
CA LEU A 88 15.36 -0.32 7.55
C LEU A 88 16.47 0.05 8.54
N LYS A 89 17.67 -0.47 8.25
CA LYS A 89 18.91 -0.09 8.91
C LYS A 89 19.70 0.80 7.94
N PHE A 90 20.01 1.99 8.43
CA PHE A 90 20.79 3.00 7.73
C PHE A 90 22.22 2.99 8.29
N ASP A 91 23.22 3.01 7.43
CA ASP A 91 24.65 2.99 7.81
C ASP A 91 25.21 4.38 8.20
N GLY A 92 24.48 5.44 7.85
CA GLY A 92 24.83 6.82 8.13
C GLY A 92 25.74 7.51 7.11
N VAL A 93 25.94 6.90 5.92
CA VAL A 93 26.77 7.44 4.83
C VAL A 93 25.90 8.07 3.75
N ASP A 94 25.14 7.27 3.01
CA ASP A 94 24.33 7.72 1.86
C ASP A 94 22.99 6.99 1.73
N ASP A 95 22.49 6.44 2.84
CA ASP A 95 21.23 5.70 2.91
C ASP A 95 20.01 6.61 3.09
N TYR A 96 18.97 6.43 2.27
CA TYR A 96 17.70 7.16 2.41
C TYR A 96 16.53 6.46 1.68
N VAL A 97 15.31 6.91 1.97
CA VAL A 97 14.10 6.54 1.21
C VAL A 97 13.56 7.78 0.51
N VAL A 98 13.34 7.69 -0.80
CA VAL A 98 12.68 8.74 -1.59
C VAL A 98 11.22 8.41 -1.75
N VAL A 99 10.36 9.34 -1.33
CA VAL A 99 8.93 9.32 -1.62
C VAL A 99 8.64 10.41 -2.65
N PRO A 100 8.11 10.07 -3.84
CA PRO A 100 7.80 11.07 -4.86
C PRO A 100 6.80 12.12 -4.38
N LYS A 101 6.93 13.34 -4.91
CA LYS A 101 6.00 14.43 -4.65
C LYS A 101 4.57 14.04 -5.06
N SER A 102 3.60 14.24 -4.16
CA SER A 102 2.18 13.93 -4.42
C SER A 102 1.26 15.03 -3.88
N ALA A 103 0.03 15.10 -4.41
CA ALA A 103 -0.97 16.07 -3.94
C ALA A 103 -1.36 15.87 -2.47
N THR A 104 -1.28 14.65 -1.94
CA THR A 104 -1.60 14.35 -0.53
C THR A 104 -0.48 14.78 0.41
N LEU A 105 0.80 14.66 -0.01
CA LEU A 105 1.95 15.11 0.78
C LEU A 105 2.16 16.64 0.76
N ASN A 106 1.65 17.34 -0.27
CA ASN A 106 1.82 18.78 -0.43
C ASN A 106 0.74 19.64 0.24
N LYS A 107 -0.18 19.05 1.00
CA LYS A 107 -1.28 19.78 1.64
C LYS A 107 -1.28 19.70 3.18
N PRO A 108 -0.17 19.97 3.89
CA PRO A 108 -0.26 20.21 5.33
C PRO A 108 -0.82 21.62 5.52
N ASP A 109 -2.13 21.82 5.37
CA ASP A 109 -2.76 23.15 5.32
C ASP A 109 -2.89 23.80 6.71
N LYS A 110 -3.05 23.00 7.77
CA LYS A 110 -3.21 23.52 9.15
C LYS A 110 -2.27 22.88 10.18
N GLN A 111 -2.25 21.56 10.27
CA GLN A 111 -1.52 20.82 11.31
C GLN A 111 -0.96 19.53 10.71
N ILE A 112 0.15 19.05 11.26
CA ILE A 112 0.72 17.75 10.89
C ILE A 112 1.08 16.99 12.16
N THR A 113 1.01 15.67 12.04
CA THR A 113 1.54 14.74 13.02
C THR A 113 2.49 13.80 12.29
N VAL A 114 3.71 13.66 12.80
CA VAL A 114 4.69 12.69 12.31
C VAL A 114 5.04 11.75 13.45
N MET A 115 4.97 10.45 13.21
CA MET A 115 5.29 9.42 14.20
C MET A 115 6.16 8.35 13.54
N ALA A 116 7.20 7.90 14.25
CA ALA A 116 8.09 6.86 13.79
C ALA A 116 8.70 6.09 14.97
N TRP A 117 8.99 4.81 14.77
CA TRP A 117 9.87 4.04 15.65
C TRP A 117 11.30 4.19 15.14
N VAL A 118 12.19 4.70 15.98
CA VAL A 118 13.59 4.95 15.61
C VAL A 118 14.51 4.36 16.68
N LYS A 119 15.53 3.63 16.25
CA LYS A 119 16.62 3.17 17.12
C LYS A 119 17.92 3.84 16.69
N THR A 120 18.43 4.74 17.52
CA THR A 120 19.72 5.41 17.28
C THR A 120 20.82 4.80 18.17
N PRO A 121 21.84 4.15 17.59
CA PRO A 121 22.95 3.61 18.38
C PRO A 121 24.02 4.66 18.72
N LEU A 122 23.93 5.88 18.20
CA LEU A 122 25.04 6.84 18.13
C LEU A 122 24.75 8.17 18.83
N GLN A 123 25.84 8.86 19.19
CA GLN A 123 25.83 10.28 19.58
C GLN A 123 25.82 11.13 18.29
N GLY A 124 24.92 12.10 18.18
CA GLY A 124 24.81 12.96 17.00
C GLY A 124 23.39 13.41 16.66
N ARG A 125 23.24 14.21 15.61
CA ARG A 125 21.94 14.59 15.03
C ARG A 125 21.71 13.80 13.76
N TYR A 126 20.52 13.21 13.64
CA TYR A 126 20.11 12.46 12.45
C TYR A 126 18.73 12.91 11.98
N THR A 127 18.60 13.09 10.67
CA THR A 127 17.33 13.38 10.02
C THR A 127 16.52 12.11 9.85
N ILE A 128 15.31 12.09 10.40
CA ILE A 128 14.35 10.99 10.24
C ILE A 128 13.44 11.24 9.05
N LEU A 129 13.02 12.50 8.88
CA LEU A 129 12.22 12.94 7.77
C LEU A 129 12.66 14.35 7.40
N SER A 130 12.89 14.57 6.10
CA SER A 130 13.08 15.90 5.56
C SER A 130 12.30 16.07 4.27
N ARG A 131 11.83 17.30 4.04
CA ARG A 131 11.37 17.77 2.75
C ARG A 131 12.09 19.08 2.44
N TRP A 132 12.97 19.05 1.44
CA TRP A 132 13.77 20.19 1.02
C TRP A 132 13.06 21.02 -0.05
N LEU A 133 13.24 22.33 0.03
CA LEU A 133 12.83 23.30 -0.97
C LEU A 133 13.78 23.27 -2.16
N TYR A 134 13.24 23.44 -3.36
CA TYR A 134 13.98 24.14 -4.41
C TYR A 134 13.77 25.65 -4.15
N GLU A 135 14.85 26.42 -4.06
CA GLU A 135 14.78 27.88 -3.96
C GLU A 135 13.79 28.44 -5.01
N GLY A 136 12.89 29.32 -4.57
CA GLY A 136 11.91 29.97 -5.45
C GLY A 136 10.54 29.30 -5.56
N THR A 137 10.24 28.27 -4.75
CA THR A 137 8.88 27.72 -4.62
C THR A 137 8.36 27.82 -3.18
N ALA A 138 7.13 28.30 -2.99
CA ALA A 138 6.48 28.49 -1.68
C ALA A 138 5.97 27.16 -1.07
N ASP A 139 6.76 26.09 -1.19
CA ASP A 139 6.43 24.81 -0.59
C ASP A 139 6.86 24.84 0.89
N ARG A 140 5.98 24.45 1.83
CA ARG A 140 6.37 24.39 3.27
C ARG A 140 7.60 23.46 3.43
N SER A 141 8.40 23.51 4.48
CA SER A 141 9.40 22.45 4.78
C SER A 141 8.98 21.68 6.04
N ILE A 142 9.38 20.41 6.12
CA ILE A 142 9.23 19.61 7.34
C ILE A 142 10.58 18.97 7.62
N LEU A 143 11.07 19.14 8.83
CA LEU A 143 12.28 18.49 9.33
C LEU A 143 11.98 17.86 10.69
N LEU A 144 12.24 16.56 10.80
CA LEU A 144 12.27 15.85 12.07
C LEU A 144 13.68 15.28 12.28
N GLU A 145 14.32 15.70 13.36
CA GLU A 145 15.63 15.22 13.76
C GLU A 145 15.60 14.65 15.16
N VAL A 146 16.43 13.63 15.37
CA VAL A 146 16.66 13.02 16.68
C VAL A 146 18.13 13.15 17.08
N LYS A 147 18.34 13.19 18.39
CA LYS A 147 19.60 13.24 19.12
C LYS A 147 19.78 11.94 19.92
N ASP A 148 20.88 11.88 20.65
CA ASP A 148 21.32 10.77 21.48
C ASP A 148 20.16 10.09 22.24
N LYS A 149 20.14 8.75 22.18
CA LYS A 149 19.15 7.89 22.86
C LYS A 149 17.69 8.18 22.47
N GLY A 150 17.45 8.70 21.26
CA GLY A 150 16.10 8.91 20.73
C GLY A 150 15.42 10.19 21.21
N ALA A 151 16.16 11.11 21.86
CA ALA A 151 15.62 12.41 22.21
C ALA A 151 15.32 13.22 20.93
N VAL A 152 14.14 13.86 20.85
CA VAL A 152 13.84 14.74 19.70
C VAL A 152 14.79 15.94 19.73
N ALA A 153 15.53 16.13 18.64
CA ALA A 153 16.53 17.17 18.49
C ALA A 153 15.93 18.47 17.96
N SER A 154 15.06 18.34 16.96
CA SER A 154 14.37 19.43 16.28
C SER A 154 13.13 18.89 15.60
N PHE A 155 12.04 19.64 15.70
CA PHE A 155 10.88 19.48 14.83
C PHE A 155 10.55 20.87 14.28
N ALA A 156 10.70 21.05 12.98
CA ALA A 156 10.48 22.33 12.33
C ALA A 156 9.47 22.18 11.19
N ILE A 157 8.51 23.10 11.17
CA ILE A 157 7.63 23.35 10.04
C ILE A 157 7.83 24.82 9.69
N SER A 158 8.21 25.09 8.44
CA SER A 158 8.37 26.47 8.00
C SER A 158 7.60 26.72 6.71
N PRO A 159 6.91 27.86 6.59
CA PRO A 159 6.40 28.31 5.30
C PRO A 159 7.52 28.74 4.33
N GLU A 160 8.76 28.96 4.81
CA GLU A 160 9.87 29.54 4.05
C GLU A 160 11.17 28.71 4.10
N GLY A 161 11.16 27.52 4.71
CA GLY A 161 12.37 26.71 4.95
C GLY A 161 12.81 26.69 6.41
N ALA A 162 13.38 25.57 6.87
CA ALA A 162 13.79 25.36 8.26
C ALA A 162 15.27 25.71 8.45
#